data_AF-A0A401P356-F1
#
_entry.id   AF-A0A401P356-F1
#
_cell.length_a   1.000
_cell.length_b   1.000
_cell.length_c   1.000
_cell.angle_alpha   90.00
_cell.angle_beta   90.00
_cell.angle_gamma   90.00
#
_symmetry.space_group_name_H-M   'P 1'
#
loop_
_entity.id
_entity.type
_entity.pdbx_description
1 polymer ?
#
loop_
_entity_poly.entity_id
_entity_poly.type
_entity_poly.pdbx_seq_one_letter_code
_entity_poly.pdbx_strand_id
1 'polypeptide(L)'
;MIVKCRGQREINNKVTLSEAIANERTFFEDHEEYRPLLEDKKASIPCLADRLTSELVEHIQDSLPDLEKEIEEKICLTTKDLEKYGEGVPEAHHEKVTFLIQVCM
;
A
#
# COMPACT_ATOMS: atom_id res chain seq x y z
N MET A 1 -17.41 -12.72 0.82
CA MET A 1 -17.92 -11.47 0.24
C MET A 1 -18.41 -11.79 -1.15
N ILE A 2 -19.63 -11.39 -1.50
CA ILE A 2 -20.17 -11.55 -2.85
C ILE A 2 -20.55 -10.18 -3.42
N VAL A 3 -20.30 -9.97 -4.71
CA VAL A 3 -20.57 -8.72 -5.42
C VAL A 3 -21.20 -9.01 -6.77
N LYS A 4 -22.03 -8.09 -7.25
CA LYS A 4 -22.56 -8.12 -8.62
C LYS A 4 -21.89 -7.03 -9.44
N CYS A 5 -21.03 -7.45 -10.34
CA CYS A 5 -20.36 -6.56 -11.29
C CYS A 5 -21.25 -6.27 -12.51
N ARG A 6 -20.88 -5.24 -13.27
CA ARG A 6 -21.47 -4.95 -14.58
C ARG A 6 -21.19 -6.08 -15.55
N GLY A 7 -22.24 -6.65 -16.13
CA GLY A 7 -22.12 -7.62 -17.21
C GLY A 7 -21.77 -6.97 -18.56
N GLN A 8 -21.39 -7.79 -19.56
CA GLN A 8 -21.00 -7.30 -20.89
C GLN A 8 -22.08 -6.42 -21.55
N ARG A 9 -23.36 -6.76 -21.37
CA ARG A 9 -24.48 -5.97 -21.90
C ARG A 9 -24.60 -4.60 -21.26
N GLU A 10 -24.41 -4.50 -19.94
CA GLU A 10 -24.47 -3.23 -19.21
C GLU A 10 -23.29 -2.32 -19.57
N ILE A 11 -22.12 -2.90 -19.86
CA ILE A 11 -20.96 -2.18 -20.39
C ILE A 11 -21.28 -1.61 -21.77
N ASN A 12 -21.84 -2.43 -22.68
CA ASN A 12 -22.24 -1.99 -24.02
C ASN A 12 -23.30 -0.87 -23.96
N ASN A 13 -24.21 -0.95 -23.00
CA ASN A 13 -25.26 0.05 -22.76
C ASN A 13 -24.78 1.28 -21.98
N LYS A 14 -23.48 1.35 -21.63
CA LYS A 14 -22.86 2.45 -20.88
C LYS A 14 -23.56 2.75 -19.55
N VAL A 15 -24.04 1.72 -18.86
CA VAL A 15 -24.63 1.86 -17.51
C VAL A 15 -23.58 2.48 -16.58
N THR A 16 -23.99 3.54 -15.88
CA THR A 16 -23.12 4.28 -14.96
C THR A 16 -22.79 3.44 -13.73
N LEU A 17 -21.73 3.81 -13.01
CA LEU A 17 -21.36 3.11 -11.77
C LEU A 17 -22.44 3.25 -10.69
N SER A 18 -23.04 4.44 -10.56
CA SER A 18 -24.12 4.68 -9.59
C SER A 18 -25.35 3.82 -9.88
N GLU A 19 -25.73 3.68 -11.16
CA GLU A 19 -26.82 2.79 -11.57
C GLU A 19 -26.47 1.32 -11.33
N ALA A 20 -25.23 0.91 -11.60
CA ALA A 20 -24.79 -0.46 -11.35
C ALA A 20 -24.83 -0.83 -9.86
N ILE A 21 -24.46 0.10 -8.97
CA ILE A 21 -24.54 -0.09 -7.51
C ILE A 21 -26.00 -0.19 -7.06
N ALA A 22 -26.91 0.63 -7.62
CA ALA A 22 -28.33 0.51 -7.35
C ALA A 22 -28.90 -0.85 -7.81
N ASN A 23 -28.55 -1.27 -9.03
CA ASN A 23 -28.95 -2.56 -9.58
C ASN A 23 -28.39 -3.76 -8.78
N GLU A 24 -27.18 -3.63 -8.24
CA GLU A 24 -26.58 -4.61 -7.33
C GLU A 24 -27.41 -4.73 -6.04
N ARG A 25 -27.75 -3.60 -5.43
CA ARG A 25 -28.56 -3.58 -4.21
C ARG A 25 -29.92 -4.24 -4.44
N THR A 26 -30.64 -3.82 -5.47
CA THR A 26 -31.94 -4.42 -5.83
C THR A 26 -31.81 -5.92 -6.09
N PHE A 27 -30.75 -6.36 -6.78
CA PHE A 27 -30.51 -7.78 -7.02
C PHE A 27 -30.37 -8.58 -5.71
N PHE A 28 -29.61 -8.09 -4.74
CA PHE A 28 -29.43 -8.79 -3.47
C PHE A 28 -30.66 -8.70 -2.55
N GLU A 29 -31.47 -7.64 -2.65
CA GLU A 29 -32.72 -7.50 -1.91
C GLU A 29 -33.84 -8.42 -2.47
N ASP A 30 -33.92 -8.55 -3.79
CA ASP A 30 -34.96 -9.33 -4.48
C ASP A 30 -34.75 -10.84 -4.39
N HIS A 31 -33.52 -11.31 -4.16
CA HIS A 31 -33.21 -12.74 -4.07
C HIS A 31 -33.22 -13.23 -2.62
N GLU A 32 -34.22 -14.04 -2.27
CA GLU A 32 -34.40 -14.58 -0.91
C GLU A 32 -33.16 -15.33 -0.37
N GLU A 33 -32.41 -16.00 -1.23
CA GLU A 33 -31.17 -16.73 -0.84
C GLU A 33 -30.00 -15.80 -0.50
N TYR A 34 -29.93 -14.61 -1.13
CA TYR A 34 -28.83 -13.67 -0.96
C TYR A 34 -29.15 -12.52 0.00
N ARG A 35 -30.43 -12.29 0.29
CA ARG A 35 -30.87 -11.25 1.22
C ARG A 35 -30.25 -11.38 2.61
N PRO A 36 -30.16 -12.57 3.24
CA PRO A 36 -29.46 -12.72 4.52
C PRO A 36 -27.98 -12.32 4.44
N LEU A 37 -27.32 -12.56 3.31
CA LEU A 37 -25.91 -12.17 3.11
C LEU A 37 -25.74 -10.66 2.98
N LEU A 38 -26.75 -9.96 2.44
CA LEU A 38 -26.78 -8.50 2.41
C LEU A 38 -26.99 -7.92 3.81
N GLU A 39 -27.92 -8.48 4.58
CA GLU A 39 -28.19 -8.08 5.98
C GLU A 39 -26.96 -8.30 6.87
N ASP A 40 -26.24 -9.41 6.66
CA ASP A 40 -24.96 -9.73 7.32
C ASP A 40 -23.77 -8.86 6.88
N LYS A 41 -23.97 -7.88 5.98
CA LYS A 41 -22.92 -7.06 5.35
C LYS A 41 -21.83 -7.90 4.64
N LYS A 42 -22.18 -9.10 4.19
CA LYS A 42 -21.30 -10.03 3.43
C LYS A 42 -21.52 -9.95 1.92
N ALA A 43 -22.45 -9.10 1.47
CA ALA A 43 -22.74 -8.82 0.08
C ALA A 43 -22.71 -7.31 -0.20
N SER A 44 -22.50 -6.95 -1.47
CA SER A 44 -22.40 -5.58 -2.04
C SER A 44 -20.99 -5.01 -2.20
N ILE A 45 -20.81 -4.22 -3.25
CA ILE A 45 -19.59 -3.47 -3.57
C ILE A 45 -19.25 -2.45 -2.47
N PRO A 46 -20.18 -1.65 -1.91
CA PRO A 46 -19.84 -0.70 -0.85
C PRO A 46 -19.29 -1.40 0.41
N CYS A 47 -19.89 -2.51 0.85
CA CYS A 47 -19.38 -3.28 1.98
C CYS A 47 -18.00 -3.86 1.69
N LEU A 48 -17.74 -4.28 0.44
CA LEU A 48 -16.42 -4.75 0.03
C LEU A 48 -15.37 -3.64 0.06
N ALA A 49 -15.68 -2.47 -0.48
CA ALA A 49 -14.77 -1.34 -0.50
C ALA A 49 -14.39 -0.90 0.92
N ASP A 50 -15.38 -0.77 1.82
CA ASP A 50 -15.16 -0.37 3.20
C ASP A 50 -14.27 -1.36 3.97
N ARG A 51 -14.56 -2.66 3.82
CA ARG A 51 -13.80 -3.72 4.46
C ARG A 51 -12.37 -3.82 3.93
N LEU A 52 -12.18 -3.80 2.61
CA LEU A 52 -10.84 -3.81 2.01
C LEU A 52 -10.02 -2.59 2.43
N THR A 53 -10.67 -1.42 2.55
CA THR A 53 -10.01 -0.20 2.99
C THR A 53 -9.59 -0.33 4.45
N SER A 54 -10.46 -0.86 5.31
CA SER A 54 -10.17 -1.08 6.72
C SER A 54 -9.04 -2.11 6.92
N GLU A 55 -9.13 -3.26 6.25
CA GLU A 55 -8.09 -4.31 6.29
C GLU A 55 -6.74 -3.78 5.77
N LEU A 56 -6.75 -2.96 4.71
CA LEU A 56 -5.52 -2.33 4.20
C LEU A 56 -4.92 -1.34 5.20
N VAL A 57 -5.74 -0.49 5.82
CA VAL A 57 -5.25 0.50 6.80
C VAL A 57 -4.68 -0.19 8.03
N GLU A 58 -5.37 -1.21 8.56
CA GLU A 58 -4.90 -2.04 9.67
C GLU A 58 -3.57 -2.70 9.31
N HIS A 59 -3.49 -3.32 8.13
CA HIS A 59 -2.25 -3.96 7.69
C HIS A 59 -1.09 -2.98 7.53
N ILE A 60 -1.34 -1.76 7.04
CA ILE A 60 -0.32 -0.70 6.99
C ILE A 60 0.13 -0.35 8.40
N GLN A 61 -0.80 -0.12 9.33
CA GLN A 61 -0.47 0.22 10.71
C GLN A 61 0.36 -0.86 11.40
N ASP A 62 0.01 -2.13 11.20
CA ASP A 62 0.73 -3.27 11.76
C ASP A 62 2.13 -3.44 11.14
N SER A 63 2.28 -3.12 9.86
CA SER A 63 3.55 -3.27 9.14
C SER A 63 4.54 -2.12 9.38
N LEU A 64 4.06 -0.95 9.81
CA LEU A 64 4.91 0.24 9.99
C LEU A 64 6.03 0.07 11.03
N PRO A 65 5.80 -0.49 12.23
CA PRO A 65 6.86 -0.68 13.22
C PRO A 65 7.97 -1.63 12.74
N ASP A 66 7.60 -2.71 12.07
CA ASP A 66 8.57 -3.67 11.51
C ASP A 66 9.36 -3.03 10.36
N LEU A 67 8.71 -2.22 9.52
CA LEU A 67 9.37 -1.46 8.46
C LEU A 67 10.33 -0.41 9.02
N GLU A 68 9.95 0.31 10.07
CA GLU A 68 10.82 1.27 10.77
C GLU A 68 12.07 0.58 11.29
N LYS A 69 11.90 -0.56 11.99
CA LYS A 69 13.01 -1.37 12.48
C LYS A 69 13.92 -1.87 11.35
N GLU A 70 13.34 -2.34 10.25
CA GLU A 70 14.13 -2.80 9.09
C GLU A 70 14.95 -1.66 8.47
N ILE A 71 14.39 -0.45 8.41
CA ILE A 71 15.09 0.74 7.94
C ILE A 71 16.23 1.11 8.90
N GLU A 72 15.99 1.12 10.20
CA GLU A 72 17.04 1.39 11.21
C GLU A 72 18.18 0.37 11.15
N GLU A 73 17.86 -0.91 11.03
CA GLU A 73 18.84 -1.98 10.89
C GLU A 73 19.68 -1.78 9.62
N LYS A 74 19.03 -1.47 8.48
CA LYS A 74 19.72 -1.18 7.21
C LYS A 74 20.61 0.05 7.30
N ILE A 75 20.17 1.12 7.96
CA ILE A 75 20.98 2.31 8.21
C ILE A 75 22.20 1.93 9.04
N CYS A 76 22.02 1.22 10.16
CA CYS A 76 23.12 0.81 11.02
C CYS A 76 24.17 -0.03 10.28
N LEU A 77 23.72 -1.01 9.49
CA LEU A 77 24.60 -1.86 8.68
C LEU A 77 25.35 -1.03 7.63
N THR A 78 24.64 -0.15 6.91
CA THR A 78 25.24 0.69 5.88
C THR A 78 26.24 1.69 6.45
N THR A 79 25.96 2.30 7.60
CA THR A 79 26.88 3.20 8.30
C THR A 79 28.15 2.46 8.75
N LYS A 80 28.00 1.25 9.34
CA LYS A 80 29.15 0.42 9.71
C LYS A 80 29.99 0.00 8.51
N ASP A 81 29.36 -0.30 7.39
CA ASP A 81 30.08 -0.61 6.16
C ASP A 81 30.78 0.64 5.60
N LEU A 82 30.15 1.81 5.68
CA LEU A 82 30.74 3.09 5.27
C LEU A 82 31.98 3.45 6.11
N GLU A 83 31.94 3.20 7.43
CA GLU A 83 33.10 3.40 8.32
C GLU A 83 34.35 2.60 7.87
N LYS A 84 34.16 1.42 7.26
CA LYS A 84 35.28 0.62 6.72
C LYS A 84 35.96 1.28 5.52
N TYR A 85 35.23 2.10 4.77
CA TYR A 85 35.76 2.78 3.57
C TYR A 85 36.36 4.16 3.89
N GLY A 86 36.17 4.66 5.12
CA GLY A 86 36.71 5.94 5.56
C GLY A 86 35.99 7.15 4.96
N GLU A 87 36.56 8.34 5.17
CA GLU A 87 36.01 9.58 4.63
C GLU A 87 36.28 9.71 3.12
N GLY A 88 35.30 10.24 2.40
CA GLY A 88 35.44 10.54 0.99
C GLY A 88 36.48 11.63 0.73
N VAL A 89 37.07 11.62 -0.46
CA VAL A 89 38.03 12.66 -0.86
C VAL A 89 37.31 14.02 -0.87
N PRO A 90 37.83 15.05 -0.16
CA PRO A 90 37.23 16.38 -0.15
C PRO A 90 37.16 16.97 -1.55
N GLU A 91 36.17 17.83 -1.83
CA GLU A 91 36.00 18.40 -3.17
C GLU A 91 36.97 19.57 -3.43
N ALA A 92 37.20 20.40 -2.41
CA ALA A 92 38.04 21.59 -2.49
C ALA A 92 39.53 21.25 -2.58
N HIS A 93 40.27 21.99 -3.43
CA HIS A 93 41.68 21.71 -3.70
C HIS A 93 42.57 21.79 -2.45
N HIS A 94 42.31 22.74 -1.55
CA HIS A 94 43.09 22.91 -0.32
C HIS A 94 42.82 21.78 0.69
N GLU A 95 41.58 21.30 0.78
CA GLU A 95 41.19 20.17 1.63
C GLU A 95 41.75 18.85 1.11
N LYS A 96 41.88 18.68 -0.21
CA LYS A 96 42.54 17.51 -0.84
C LYS A 96 44.00 17.37 -0.41
N VAL A 97 44.75 18.48 -0.30
CA VAL A 97 46.16 18.43 0.14
C VAL A 97 46.23 17.99 1.60
N THR A 98 45.37 18.53 2.47
CA THR A 98 45.27 18.12 3.88
C THR A 98 44.89 16.65 4.03
N PHE A 99 43.91 16.18 3.26
CA PHE A 99 43.49 14.77 3.22
C PHE A 99 44.63 13.85 2.77
N LEU A 100 45.40 14.23 1.74
CA LEU A 100 46.53 13.44 1.26
C LEU A 100 47.62 13.28 2.34
N ILE A 101 47.90 14.35 3.10
CA ILE A 101 48.84 14.31 4.23
C ILE A 101 48.35 13.37 5.33
N GLN A 102 47.05 13.40 5.62
CA GLN A 102 46.41 12.61 6.67
C GLN A 102 46.28 11.11 6.32
N VAL A 103 46.22 10.76 5.03
CA VAL A 103 46.16 9.36 4.56
C VAL A 103 47.56 8.76 4.36
N CYS A 104 48.58 9.57 4.04
CA CYS A 104 49.94 9.09 3.75
C CYS A 104 50.89 9.05 4.96
N MET A 105 50.62 9.79 6.04
CA MET A 105 51.36 9.70 7.31
C MET A 105 50.65 8.80 8.31
#